data_AF-A0A034WXH1-F1
#
_entry.id   AF-A0A034WXH1-F1
#
_cell.length_a   1.000
_cell.length_b   1.000
_cell.length_c   1.000
_cell.angle_alpha   90.00
_cell.angle_beta   90.00
_cell.angle_gamma   90.00
#
_symmetry.space_group_name_H-M   'P 1'
#
loop_
_entity.id
_entity.type
_entity.pdbx_description
1 polymer ?
#
loop_
_entity_poly.entity_id
_entity_poly.type
_entity_poly.pdbx_seq_one_letter_code
_entity_poly.pdbx_strand_id
1 'polypeptide(L)'
;KASPFQTIPMTNGSFVCQQSVDANRWITKAECKEQEYLHLAARGLREQTTVTSTGVLIMQQIFPSVKPVPETVNVRSTLKFDHSVTRTEKTESKDVIGLLRDLCRSSHEDIRPEASGIFARLVAALRGLPPQALRQIYSKVSTGELCFDKKIEHLFLDALPLVGTEASLKLTVELMNKPEHADRSTAWIAGISSISYPTEGMISTLAPLIKKARAPRSAILAVTSLAHVFCRDYHGNCDDVPAIREVQAALTKQLGFKCRADDATARNRVITALKGFGNLGYYGEGINTIIECAISSNSPLPVRIAAIQATRRSCAPEMHPKLMELMSNPSEDVEIRIASYLAVMNCPTMQDIMDIKKMLEKEEINQVGSFIWSHLKNLQNTESPTKMAVRSLVSGIYVPGKFDSDARKSSQNIEWSELSEKYNVGGTAEANVVYSPKSFIPRSIDLNLTVDLFSHSINIFEVGGRAEGYDHMLESLLAPKSHLKRTNEVDSFWNRFSNSLGRSRRA
;
A
#
# COMPACT_ATOMS: atom_id res chain seq x y z
N LYS A 1 7.18 17.18 10.49
CA LYS A 1 8.20 18.25 10.54
C LYS A 1 8.89 18.25 9.18
N ALA A 2 8.99 19.41 8.53
CA ALA A 2 9.60 19.52 7.20
C ALA A 2 11.06 19.04 7.25
N SER A 3 11.42 18.22 6.27
CA SER A 3 12.78 17.77 6.00
C SER A 3 13.71 18.98 5.81
N PRO A 4 14.95 18.97 6.34
CA PRO A 4 15.95 20.03 6.13
C PRO A 4 16.53 20.08 4.70
N PHE A 5 16.09 19.20 3.78
CA PHE A 5 16.60 19.13 2.42
C PHE A 5 15.82 20.06 1.49
N GLN A 6 16.47 21.15 1.04
CA GLN A 6 15.93 22.05 0.01
C GLN A 6 15.95 21.34 -1.35
N THR A 7 14.81 21.30 -2.01
CA THR A 7 14.57 20.59 -3.27
C THR A 7 14.78 21.50 -4.49
N ILE A 8 15.03 20.90 -5.66
CA ILE A 8 14.52 21.45 -6.93
C ILE A 8 13.08 20.93 -7.04
N PRO A 9 12.05 21.73 -6.77
CA PRO A 9 10.70 21.21 -6.74
C PRO A 9 10.19 20.94 -8.16
N MET A 10 9.51 19.79 -8.38
CA MET A 10 8.84 19.49 -9.66
C MET A 10 7.82 20.55 -10.04
N THR A 11 7.23 21.16 -9.02
CA THR A 11 6.36 22.33 -9.06
C THR A 11 7.02 23.43 -8.26
N ASN A 12 7.65 24.40 -8.91
CA ASN A 12 8.08 25.61 -8.21
C ASN A 12 6.98 26.66 -8.35
N GLY A 13 6.64 27.31 -7.25
CA GLY A 13 5.53 28.25 -7.18
C GLY A 13 5.98 29.59 -6.61
N SER A 14 5.48 30.69 -7.16
CA SER A 14 5.56 31.99 -6.51
C SER A 14 4.16 32.56 -6.35
N PHE A 15 3.82 32.96 -5.13
CA PHE A 15 2.59 33.69 -4.82
C PHE A 15 2.96 35.08 -4.30
N VAL A 16 2.55 36.11 -5.02
CA VAL A 16 2.74 37.51 -4.64
C VAL A 16 1.37 38.15 -4.54
N CYS A 17 1.01 38.67 -3.36
CA CYS A 17 -0.22 39.42 -3.21
C CYS A 17 0.02 40.80 -2.61
N GLN A 18 -0.41 41.83 -3.34
CA GLN A 18 -0.36 43.22 -2.91
C GLN A 18 -1.74 43.64 -2.41
N GLN A 19 -1.80 44.07 -1.14
CA GLN A 19 -3.03 44.53 -0.50
C GLN A 19 -2.91 46.01 -0.15
N SER A 20 -3.93 46.78 -0.52
CA SER A 20 -4.11 48.17 -0.09
C SER A 20 -5.10 48.20 1.07
N VAL A 21 -4.71 48.85 2.15
CA VAL A 21 -5.47 48.90 3.39
C VAL A 21 -5.77 50.36 3.73
N ASP A 22 -7.01 50.67 4.11
CA ASP A 22 -7.40 52.02 4.52
C ASP A 22 -7.08 52.31 6.00
N ALA A 23 -7.43 53.52 6.46
CA ALA A 23 -7.25 53.92 7.86
C ALA A 23 -8.05 53.06 8.87
N ASN A 24 -9.14 52.42 8.43
CA ASN A 24 -9.97 51.53 9.24
C ASN A 24 -9.45 50.08 9.26
N ARG A 25 -8.29 49.82 8.64
CA ARG A 25 -7.71 48.49 8.44
C ARG A 25 -8.54 47.58 7.51
N TRP A 26 -9.34 48.17 6.63
CA TRP A 26 -10.11 47.42 5.64
C TRP A 26 -9.30 47.26 4.36
N ILE A 27 -9.34 46.05 3.78
CA ILE A 27 -8.71 45.76 2.50
C ILE A 27 -9.53 46.41 1.39
N THR A 28 -9.04 47.51 0.82
CA THR A 28 -9.72 48.26 -0.26
C THR A 28 -9.38 47.70 -1.64
N LYS A 29 -8.19 47.14 -1.81
CA LYS A 29 -7.77 46.44 -3.02
C LYS A 29 -6.87 45.27 -2.63
N ALA A 30 -7.02 44.13 -3.29
CA ALA A 30 -6.05 43.05 -3.26
C ALA A 30 -5.77 42.58 -4.69
N GLU A 31 -4.50 42.48 -5.05
CA GLU A 31 -4.05 41.98 -6.35
C GLU A 31 -3.04 40.88 -6.09
N CYS A 32 -3.46 39.64 -6.31
CA CYS A 32 -2.65 38.46 -6.09
C CYS A 32 -2.29 37.81 -7.43
N LYS A 33 -1.02 37.44 -7.60
CA LYS A 33 -0.49 36.71 -8.74
C LYS A 33 0.23 35.46 -8.24
N GLU A 34 -0.22 34.32 -8.73
CA GLU A 34 0.36 33.01 -8.51
C GLU A 34 0.97 32.51 -9.82
N GLN A 35 2.20 32.00 -9.77
CA GLN A 35 2.86 31.36 -10.90
C GLN A 35 3.39 30.01 -10.44
N GLU A 36 2.99 28.95 -11.11
CA GLU A 36 3.40 27.57 -10.84
C GLU A 36 4.11 27.00 -12.06
N TYR A 37 5.19 26.26 -11.83
CA TYR A 37 6.08 25.74 -12.85
C TYR A 37 6.16 24.23 -12.77
N LEU A 38 5.60 23.50 -13.73
CA LEU A 38 5.70 22.05 -13.78
C LEU A 38 6.85 21.58 -14.68
N HIS A 39 7.80 20.84 -14.10
CA HIS A 39 8.86 20.14 -14.82
C HIS A 39 8.49 18.68 -15.04
N LEU A 40 8.30 18.26 -16.30
CA LEU A 40 7.97 16.87 -16.64
C LEU A 40 9.26 16.05 -16.84
N ALA A 41 9.53 15.10 -15.94
CA ALA A 41 10.72 14.25 -15.98
C ALA A 41 10.86 13.45 -17.29
N ALA A 42 9.75 13.05 -17.91
CA ALA A 42 9.72 12.23 -19.12
C ALA A 42 10.30 12.92 -20.39
N ARG A 43 10.45 14.25 -20.39
CA ARG A 43 10.99 15.03 -21.52
C ARG A 43 12.30 15.75 -21.18
N GLY A 44 13.05 15.20 -20.21
CA GLY A 44 14.43 15.60 -19.95
C GLY A 44 14.60 16.99 -19.35
N LEU A 45 13.71 17.42 -18.43
CA LEU A 45 13.78 18.71 -17.70
C LEU A 45 13.82 19.98 -18.57
N ARG A 46 13.73 19.87 -19.90
CA ARG A 46 13.85 21.01 -20.84
C ARG A 46 12.54 21.72 -21.13
N GLU A 47 11.41 21.02 -21.00
CA GLU A 47 10.08 21.59 -21.19
C GLU A 47 9.44 21.90 -19.83
N GLN A 48 9.01 23.15 -19.65
CA GLN A 48 8.40 23.67 -18.42
C GLN A 48 7.02 24.21 -18.76
N THR A 49 5.98 23.64 -18.15
CA THR A 49 4.63 24.20 -18.26
C THR A 49 4.48 25.24 -17.15
N THR A 50 4.19 26.48 -17.53
CA THR A 50 3.93 27.56 -16.56
C THR A 50 2.44 27.83 -16.49
N VAL A 51 1.87 27.70 -15.30
CA VAL A 51 0.50 28.11 -15.00
C VAL A 51 0.56 29.44 -14.26
N THR A 52 -0.16 30.45 -14.71
CA THR A 52 -0.25 31.75 -14.02
C THR A 52 -1.71 32.02 -13.68
N SER A 53 -1.99 32.29 -12.41
CA SER A 53 -3.31 32.69 -11.90
C SER A 53 -3.21 34.10 -11.33
N THR A 54 -4.15 34.96 -11.69
CA THR A 54 -4.20 36.35 -11.21
C THR A 54 -5.60 36.65 -10.69
N GLY A 55 -5.69 37.05 -9.42
CA GLY A 55 -6.92 37.45 -8.76
C GLY A 55 -6.88 38.92 -8.35
N VAL A 56 -7.91 39.68 -8.69
CA VAL A 56 -8.05 41.09 -8.30
C VAL A 56 -9.36 41.28 -7.55
N LEU A 57 -9.27 41.78 -6.33
CA LEU A 57 -10.38 42.17 -5.47
C LEU A 57 -10.35 43.69 -5.29
N ILE A 58 -11.48 44.37 -5.53
CA ILE A 58 -11.61 45.82 -5.35
C ILE A 58 -12.87 46.10 -4.54
N MET A 59 -12.72 46.81 -3.43
CA MET A 59 -13.84 47.31 -2.63
C MET A 59 -14.54 48.42 -3.40
N GLN A 60 -15.77 48.15 -3.84
CA GLN A 60 -16.57 49.11 -4.59
C GLN A 60 -17.36 50.02 -3.63
N GLN A 61 -18.11 49.42 -2.69
CA GLN A 61 -19.05 50.12 -1.82
C GLN A 61 -19.19 49.40 -0.47
N ILE A 62 -19.48 50.17 0.58
CA ILE A 62 -19.76 49.67 1.94
C ILE A 62 -21.21 50.00 2.28
N PHE A 63 -21.96 49.01 2.75
CA PHE A 63 -23.34 49.18 3.20
C PHE A 63 -23.52 48.62 4.62
N PRO A 64 -24.36 49.24 5.47
CA PRO A 64 -24.70 48.69 6.78
C PRO A 64 -25.44 47.35 6.63
N SER A 65 -24.95 46.30 7.29
CA SER A 65 -25.59 44.97 7.27
C SER A 65 -26.88 44.97 8.09
N VAL A 66 -27.93 44.34 7.56
CA VAL A 66 -29.24 44.16 8.24
C VAL A 66 -29.39 42.75 8.85
N LYS A 67 -28.46 41.82 8.55
CA LYS A 67 -28.54 40.43 9.02
C LYS A 67 -27.43 40.13 10.04
N PRO A 68 -27.78 39.63 11.25
CA PRO A 68 -26.78 39.12 12.17
C PRO A 68 -26.07 37.92 11.54
N VAL A 69 -24.77 37.80 11.77
CA VAL A 69 -23.99 36.60 11.43
C VAL A 69 -24.59 35.44 12.22
N PRO A 70 -24.93 34.29 11.60
CA PRO A 70 -25.43 33.13 12.34
C PRO A 70 -24.41 32.73 13.42
N GLU A 71 -24.84 32.64 14.68
CA GLU A 71 -23.96 32.25 15.80
C GLU A 71 -23.45 30.79 15.68
N THR A 72 -24.18 29.95 14.93
CA THR A 72 -23.90 28.52 14.83
C THR A 72 -22.96 28.19 13.69
N VAL A 73 -21.72 27.85 14.03
CA VAL A 73 -20.73 27.29 13.11
C VAL A 73 -20.96 25.78 13.00
N ASN A 74 -21.56 25.33 11.90
CA ASN A 74 -21.86 23.91 11.68
C ASN A 74 -20.64 23.08 11.24
N VAL A 75 -19.64 23.70 10.61
CA VAL A 75 -18.42 23.04 10.11
C VAL A 75 -17.24 23.99 10.24
N ARG A 76 -16.11 23.51 10.76
CA ARG A 76 -14.82 24.20 10.74
C ARG A 76 -13.88 23.47 9.81
N SER A 77 -13.37 24.15 8.80
CA SER A 77 -12.34 23.62 7.89
C SER A 77 -11.13 24.54 7.88
N THR A 78 -10.02 24.04 7.33
CA THR A 78 -8.84 24.87 7.10
C THR A 78 -9.02 25.71 5.82
N LEU A 79 -8.23 26.76 5.65
CA LEU A 79 -8.18 27.54 4.40
C LEU A 79 -7.45 26.82 3.26
N LYS A 80 -6.89 25.62 3.50
CA LYS A 80 -6.24 24.83 2.44
C LYS A 80 -7.29 24.34 1.46
N PHE A 81 -6.90 24.24 0.19
CA PHE A 81 -7.77 23.69 -0.84
C PHE A 81 -8.18 22.25 -0.49
N ASP A 82 -9.48 21.99 -0.48
CA ASP A 82 -10.03 20.68 -0.17
C ASP A 82 -10.10 19.83 -1.45
N HIS A 83 -9.09 18.98 -1.63
CA HIS A 83 -9.01 18.06 -2.76
C HIS A 83 -10.08 16.96 -2.73
N SER A 84 -10.76 16.72 -1.60
CA SER A 84 -11.88 15.77 -1.56
C SER A 84 -13.08 16.26 -2.38
N VAL A 85 -13.11 17.56 -2.70
CA VAL A 85 -14.19 18.25 -3.41
C VAL A 85 -13.77 18.66 -4.83
N THR A 86 -12.74 18.04 -5.42
CA THR A 86 -12.61 18.08 -6.90
C THR A 86 -13.83 17.39 -7.49
N ARG A 87 -14.90 18.18 -7.65
CA ARG A 87 -16.15 17.77 -8.27
C ARG A 87 -15.76 17.29 -9.65
N THR A 88 -15.88 15.99 -9.89
CA THR A 88 -15.94 15.49 -11.25
C THR A 88 -17.02 16.29 -11.95
N GLU A 89 -16.64 17.00 -13.02
CA GLU A 89 -17.59 17.76 -13.81
C GLU A 89 -18.76 16.82 -14.14
N LYS A 90 -19.98 17.28 -13.88
CA LYS A 90 -21.16 16.46 -14.15
C LYS A 90 -21.20 16.19 -15.64
N THR A 91 -21.05 14.93 -16.00
CA THR A 91 -21.15 14.49 -17.38
C THR A 91 -22.62 14.16 -17.68
N GLU A 92 -23.09 14.48 -18.88
CA GLU A 92 -24.38 14.00 -19.31
C GLU A 92 -24.29 12.57 -19.88
N SER A 93 -25.30 11.74 -19.62
CA SER A 93 -25.34 10.36 -20.14
C SER A 93 -25.23 10.30 -21.67
N LYS A 94 -25.67 11.34 -22.38
CA LYS A 94 -25.61 11.44 -23.84
C LYS A 94 -24.16 11.45 -24.36
N ASP A 95 -23.24 12.10 -23.64
CA ASP A 95 -21.84 12.25 -24.05
C ASP A 95 -21.11 10.91 -23.93
N VAL A 96 -21.38 10.18 -22.84
CA VAL A 96 -20.86 8.81 -22.63
C VAL A 96 -21.39 7.85 -23.69
N ILE A 97 -22.68 7.94 -24.05
CA ILE A 97 -23.25 7.14 -25.13
C ILE A 97 -22.60 7.49 -26.48
N GLY A 98 -22.32 8.77 -26.74
CA GLY A 98 -21.58 9.21 -27.92
C GLY A 98 -20.20 8.56 -28.02
N LEU A 99 -19.41 8.63 -26.93
CA LEU A 99 -18.09 8.01 -26.86
C LEU A 99 -18.12 6.49 -27.05
N LEU A 100 -19.14 5.80 -26.51
CA LEU A 100 -19.32 4.36 -26.72
C LEU A 100 -19.64 4.01 -28.18
N ARG A 101 -20.43 4.84 -28.87
CA ARG A 101 -20.70 4.66 -30.32
C ARG A 101 -19.46 4.94 -31.16
N ASP A 102 -18.68 5.94 -30.79
CA ASP A 102 -17.42 6.26 -31.48
C ASP A 102 -16.40 5.12 -31.28
N LEU A 103 -16.30 4.56 -30.07
CA LEU A 103 -15.51 3.36 -29.81
C LEU A 103 -15.96 2.20 -30.71
N CYS A 104 -17.26 1.90 -30.72
CA CYS A 104 -17.84 0.83 -31.55
C CYS A 104 -17.45 0.97 -33.04
N ARG A 105 -17.47 2.18 -33.58
CA ARG A 105 -17.06 2.46 -34.97
C ARG A 105 -15.55 2.28 -35.16
N SER A 106 -14.75 2.75 -34.20
CA SER A 106 -13.28 2.71 -34.28
C SER A 106 -12.66 1.34 -34.04
N SER A 107 -13.38 0.42 -33.39
CA SER A 107 -12.90 -0.91 -32.97
C SER A 107 -13.44 -2.07 -33.81
N HIS A 108 -14.11 -1.78 -34.94
CA HIS A 108 -14.85 -2.78 -35.73
C HIS A 108 -13.94 -3.83 -36.40
N GLU A 109 -12.74 -3.44 -36.85
CA GLU A 109 -11.80 -4.33 -37.55
C GLU A 109 -10.47 -4.52 -36.80
N ASP A 110 -9.84 -3.42 -36.35
CA ASP A 110 -8.59 -3.42 -35.58
C ASP A 110 -8.61 -2.34 -34.49
N ILE A 111 -7.82 -2.52 -33.42
CA ILE A 111 -7.65 -1.50 -32.37
C ILE A 111 -6.69 -0.42 -32.89
N ARG A 112 -7.26 0.65 -33.47
CA ARG A 112 -6.45 1.79 -33.93
C ARG A 112 -5.96 2.64 -32.75
N PRO A 113 -4.82 3.37 -32.87
CA PRO A 113 -4.31 4.22 -31.80
C PRO A 113 -5.34 5.23 -31.26
N GLU A 114 -6.25 5.71 -32.10
CA GLU A 114 -7.31 6.65 -31.73
C GLU A 114 -8.28 6.06 -30.70
N ALA A 115 -8.49 4.73 -30.70
CA ALA A 115 -9.37 4.04 -29.76
C ALA A 115 -8.88 4.21 -28.31
N SER A 116 -7.56 4.26 -28.09
CA SER A 116 -6.98 4.49 -26.76
C SER A 116 -7.32 5.89 -26.22
N GLY A 117 -7.31 6.90 -27.09
CA GLY A 117 -7.70 8.27 -26.76
C GLY A 117 -9.20 8.39 -26.45
N ILE A 118 -10.05 7.70 -27.23
CA ILE A 118 -11.51 7.68 -26.96
C ILE A 118 -11.80 6.95 -25.65
N PHE A 119 -11.11 5.83 -25.39
CA PHE A 119 -11.24 5.08 -24.14
C PHE A 119 -10.85 5.90 -22.90
N ALA A 120 -9.74 6.65 -22.97
CA ALA A 120 -9.34 7.56 -21.89
C ALA A 120 -10.42 8.64 -21.63
N ARG A 121 -11.01 9.20 -22.69
CA ARG A 121 -12.14 10.14 -22.57
C ARG A 121 -13.39 9.47 -21.99
N LEU A 122 -13.69 8.23 -22.37
CA LEU A 122 -14.79 7.45 -21.80
C LEU A 122 -14.60 7.29 -20.28
N VAL A 123 -13.41 6.85 -19.84
CA VAL A 123 -13.10 6.72 -18.41
C VAL A 123 -13.31 8.04 -17.68
N ALA A 124 -12.80 9.16 -18.22
CA ALA A 124 -13.00 10.49 -17.64
C ALA A 124 -14.48 10.88 -17.57
N ALA A 125 -15.23 10.67 -18.64
CA ALA A 125 -16.65 10.98 -18.75
C ALA A 125 -17.50 10.16 -17.75
N LEU A 126 -17.17 8.88 -17.53
CA LEU A 126 -17.84 8.03 -16.55
C LEU A 126 -17.67 8.54 -15.10
N ARG A 127 -16.60 9.30 -14.79
CA ARG A 127 -16.38 9.83 -13.44
C ARG A 127 -17.43 10.86 -13.00
N GLY A 128 -18.06 11.54 -13.97
CA GLY A 128 -19.09 12.54 -13.72
C GLY A 128 -20.50 11.98 -13.56
N LEU A 129 -20.71 10.67 -13.77
CA LEU A 129 -22.04 10.07 -13.77
C LEU A 129 -22.50 9.60 -12.38
N PRO A 130 -23.78 9.81 -12.04
CA PRO A 130 -24.38 9.22 -10.84
C PRO A 130 -24.65 7.70 -11.02
N PRO A 131 -24.85 6.95 -9.92
CA PRO A 131 -25.04 5.50 -9.96
C PRO A 131 -26.19 5.04 -10.88
N GLN A 132 -27.32 5.77 -10.86
CA GLN A 132 -28.49 5.42 -11.68
C GLN A 132 -28.20 5.57 -13.17
N ALA A 133 -27.48 6.62 -13.58
CA ALA A 133 -27.10 6.84 -14.97
C ALA A 133 -26.14 5.74 -15.46
N LEU A 134 -25.15 5.37 -14.64
CA LEU A 134 -24.23 4.26 -14.95
C LEU A 134 -24.97 2.94 -15.17
N ARG A 135 -25.95 2.61 -14.32
CA ARG A 135 -26.77 1.40 -14.49
C ARG A 135 -27.59 1.43 -15.78
N GLN A 136 -28.18 2.58 -16.12
CA GLN A 136 -28.93 2.72 -17.38
C GLN A 136 -28.03 2.55 -18.61
N ILE A 137 -26.83 3.14 -18.59
CA ILE A 137 -25.87 2.99 -19.69
C ILE A 137 -25.40 1.55 -19.79
N TYR A 138 -25.07 0.89 -18.68
CA TYR A 138 -24.72 -0.52 -18.67
C TYR A 138 -25.84 -1.39 -19.26
N SER A 139 -27.11 -1.12 -18.90
CA SER A 139 -28.25 -1.82 -19.49
C SER A 139 -28.25 -1.70 -21.02
N LYS A 140 -28.08 -0.50 -21.58
CA LYS A 140 -28.03 -0.26 -23.04
C LYS A 140 -26.84 -0.94 -23.72
N VAL A 141 -25.70 -1.01 -23.04
CA VAL A 141 -24.52 -1.72 -23.52
C VAL A 141 -24.77 -3.23 -23.54
N SER A 142 -25.25 -3.80 -22.43
CA SER A 142 -25.48 -5.25 -22.28
C SER A 142 -26.58 -5.80 -23.19
N THR A 143 -27.58 -4.98 -23.54
CA THR A 143 -28.64 -5.38 -24.49
C THR A 143 -28.22 -5.23 -25.96
N GLY A 144 -27.03 -4.67 -26.25
CA GLY A 144 -26.57 -4.40 -27.60
C GLY A 144 -27.26 -3.22 -28.29
N GLU A 145 -28.00 -2.37 -27.56
CA GLU A 145 -28.69 -1.19 -28.13
C GLU A 145 -27.70 -0.18 -28.73
N LEU A 146 -26.50 -0.09 -28.17
CA LEU A 146 -25.48 0.88 -28.59
C LEU A 146 -24.56 0.38 -29.70
N CYS A 147 -24.31 -0.93 -29.75
CA CYS A 147 -23.38 -1.56 -30.67
C CYS A 147 -23.71 -3.05 -30.78
N PHE A 148 -23.68 -3.60 -32.00
CA PHE A 148 -23.84 -5.05 -32.22
C PHE A 148 -22.61 -5.86 -31.78
N ASP A 149 -21.42 -5.24 -31.77
CA ASP A 149 -20.19 -5.89 -31.33
C ASP A 149 -20.14 -5.99 -29.79
N LYS A 150 -20.12 -7.23 -29.29
CA LYS A 150 -20.00 -7.53 -27.85
C LYS A 150 -18.70 -7.02 -27.22
N LYS A 151 -17.66 -6.70 -28.01
CA LYS A 151 -16.43 -6.09 -27.50
C LYS A 151 -16.68 -4.79 -26.74
N ILE A 152 -17.72 -4.03 -27.09
CA ILE A 152 -18.04 -2.77 -26.40
C ILE A 152 -18.50 -3.00 -24.97
N GLU A 153 -19.18 -4.12 -24.69
CA GLU A 153 -19.49 -4.50 -23.31
C GLU A 153 -18.21 -4.76 -22.53
N HIS A 154 -17.26 -5.49 -23.09
CA HIS A 154 -15.97 -5.74 -22.45
C HIS A 154 -15.19 -4.44 -22.18
N LEU A 155 -15.13 -3.53 -23.15
CA LEU A 155 -14.49 -2.21 -22.96
C LEU A 155 -15.17 -1.39 -21.86
N PHE A 156 -16.51 -1.37 -21.82
CA PHE A 156 -17.23 -0.69 -20.74
C PHE A 156 -16.89 -1.30 -19.36
N LEU A 157 -16.90 -2.63 -19.26
CA LEU A 157 -16.57 -3.35 -18.03
C LEU A 157 -15.10 -3.17 -17.61
N ASP A 158 -14.18 -3.03 -18.56
CA ASP A 158 -12.76 -2.76 -18.33
C ASP A 158 -12.52 -1.30 -17.90
N ALA A 159 -13.40 -0.37 -18.31
CA ALA A 159 -13.33 1.02 -17.89
C ALA A 159 -13.72 1.23 -16.43
N LEU A 160 -14.71 0.48 -15.92
CA LEU A 160 -15.23 0.61 -14.54
C LEU A 160 -14.15 0.70 -13.43
N PRO A 161 -13.15 -0.20 -13.35
CA PRO A 161 -12.10 -0.13 -12.34
C PRO A 161 -11.22 1.11 -12.45
N LEU A 162 -11.13 1.74 -13.63
CA LEU A 162 -10.30 2.93 -13.89
C LEU A 162 -11.02 4.25 -13.59
N VAL A 163 -12.36 4.21 -13.43
CA VAL A 163 -13.17 5.39 -13.12
C VAL A 163 -12.83 5.92 -11.73
N GLY A 164 -12.72 5.03 -10.74
CA GLY A 164 -12.31 5.39 -9.38
C GLY A 164 -13.31 6.25 -8.60
N THR A 165 -14.61 6.16 -8.92
CA THR A 165 -15.68 6.88 -8.20
C THR A 165 -16.57 5.93 -7.40
N GLU A 166 -17.22 6.44 -6.35
CA GLU A 166 -18.15 5.66 -5.53
C GLU A 166 -19.29 5.07 -6.37
N ALA A 167 -19.78 5.83 -7.37
CA ALA A 167 -20.83 5.37 -8.28
C ALA A 167 -20.38 4.18 -9.14
N SER A 168 -19.16 4.22 -9.68
CA SER A 168 -18.59 3.11 -10.44
C SER A 168 -18.35 1.89 -9.56
N LEU A 169 -17.86 2.08 -8.33
CA LEU A 169 -17.67 0.99 -7.38
C LEU A 169 -18.97 0.29 -7.00
N LYS A 170 -20.06 1.02 -6.77
CA LYS A 170 -21.37 0.43 -6.50
C LYS A 170 -21.82 -0.51 -7.63
N LEU A 171 -21.73 -0.05 -8.87
CA LEU A 171 -22.03 -0.89 -10.03
C LEU A 171 -21.08 -2.08 -10.12
N THR A 172 -19.78 -1.88 -9.92
CA THR A 172 -18.77 -2.94 -9.96
C THR A 172 -19.08 -4.04 -8.93
N VAL A 173 -19.39 -3.66 -7.68
CA VAL A 173 -19.74 -4.62 -6.61
C VAL A 173 -21.05 -5.37 -6.93
N GLU A 174 -22.05 -4.70 -7.52
CA GLU A 174 -23.27 -5.36 -8.01
C GLU A 174 -22.95 -6.42 -9.06
N LEU A 175 -22.12 -6.07 -10.05
CA LEU A 175 -21.73 -6.98 -11.13
C LEU A 175 -20.85 -8.14 -10.63
N MET A 176 -19.99 -7.92 -9.64
CA MET A 176 -19.18 -8.98 -9.01
C MET A 176 -20.02 -10.08 -8.35
N ASN A 177 -21.27 -9.79 -7.98
CA ASN A 177 -22.17 -10.79 -7.41
C ASN A 177 -22.87 -11.63 -8.48
N LYS A 178 -22.74 -11.28 -9.77
CA LYS A 178 -23.30 -12.04 -10.87
C LYS A 178 -22.31 -13.10 -11.37
N PRO A 179 -22.75 -14.33 -11.63
CA PRO A 179 -21.87 -15.42 -12.04
C PRO A 179 -21.22 -15.16 -13.41
N GLU A 180 -21.88 -14.40 -14.29
CA GLU A 180 -21.36 -14.06 -15.63
C GLU A 180 -20.08 -13.20 -15.60
N HIS A 181 -19.77 -12.53 -14.49
CA HIS A 181 -18.60 -11.65 -14.34
C HIS A 181 -17.54 -12.20 -13.36
N ALA A 182 -17.63 -13.49 -13.02
CA ALA A 182 -16.74 -14.11 -12.03
C ALA A 182 -15.26 -14.07 -12.45
N ASP A 183 -14.99 -14.20 -13.75
CA ASP A 183 -13.66 -14.12 -14.37
C ASP A 183 -13.02 -12.72 -14.24
N ARG A 184 -13.84 -11.66 -14.23
CA ARG A 184 -13.42 -10.25 -14.12
C ARG A 184 -13.12 -9.80 -12.71
N SER A 185 -13.60 -10.54 -11.71
CA SER A 185 -13.50 -10.17 -10.30
C SER A 185 -12.07 -9.82 -9.86
N THR A 186 -11.06 -10.57 -10.34
CA THR A 186 -9.65 -10.31 -10.03
C THR A 186 -9.17 -8.96 -10.57
N ALA A 187 -9.50 -8.64 -11.83
CA ALA A 187 -9.11 -7.37 -12.46
C ALA A 187 -9.80 -6.17 -11.79
N TRP A 188 -11.08 -6.31 -11.45
CA TRP A 188 -11.81 -5.27 -10.73
C TRP A 188 -11.27 -5.04 -9.32
N ILE A 189 -10.91 -6.11 -8.60
CA ILE A 189 -10.24 -5.99 -7.30
C ILE A 189 -8.88 -5.30 -7.42
N ALA A 190 -8.10 -5.62 -8.47
CA ALA A 190 -6.83 -4.94 -8.72
C ALA A 190 -7.04 -3.43 -8.97
N GLY A 191 -8.10 -3.06 -9.71
CA GLY A 191 -8.48 -1.67 -9.95
C GLY A 191 -8.71 -0.84 -8.70
N ILE A 192 -9.20 -1.44 -7.61
CA ILE A 192 -9.39 -0.76 -6.31
C ILE A 192 -8.09 -0.12 -5.83
N SER A 193 -6.93 -0.78 -6.05
CA SER A 193 -5.63 -0.26 -5.62
C SER A 193 -5.17 1.01 -6.36
N SER A 194 -5.81 1.36 -7.49
CA SER A 194 -5.48 2.55 -8.28
C SER A 194 -6.22 3.82 -7.84
N ILE A 195 -7.15 3.72 -6.89
CA ILE A 195 -7.95 4.85 -6.43
C ILE A 195 -7.11 5.75 -5.51
N SER A 196 -6.80 6.95 -5.99
CA SER A 196 -5.92 7.90 -5.28
C SER A 196 -6.62 8.70 -4.17
N TYR A 197 -7.93 8.91 -4.27
CA TYR A 197 -8.72 9.74 -3.33
C TYR A 197 -9.96 8.97 -2.85
N PRO A 198 -9.78 7.93 -2.02
CA PRO A 198 -10.90 7.18 -1.48
C PRO A 198 -11.79 8.02 -0.56
N THR A 199 -13.08 7.71 -0.52
CA THR A 199 -14.04 8.27 0.43
C THR A 199 -14.54 7.19 1.39
N GLU A 200 -15.12 7.60 2.53
CA GLU A 200 -15.78 6.68 3.46
C GLU A 200 -16.86 5.83 2.76
N GLY A 201 -17.65 6.45 1.87
CA GLY A 201 -18.70 5.77 1.09
C GLY A 201 -18.17 4.68 0.17
N MET A 202 -16.97 4.86 -0.41
CA MET A 202 -16.30 3.80 -1.18
C MET A 202 -15.92 2.61 -0.30
N ILE A 203 -15.38 2.86 0.90
CA ILE A 203 -15.01 1.81 1.85
C ILE A 203 -16.25 1.05 2.30
N SER A 204 -17.33 1.75 2.67
CA SER A 204 -18.60 1.15 3.04
C SER A 204 -19.21 0.30 1.91
N THR A 205 -19.09 0.75 0.66
CA THR A 205 -19.53 -0.01 -0.53
C THR A 205 -18.76 -1.34 -0.67
N LEU A 206 -17.48 -1.35 -0.32
CA LEU A 206 -16.60 -2.51 -0.46
C LEU A 206 -16.60 -3.44 0.77
N ALA A 207 -16.95 -2.95 1.96
CA ALA A 207 -16.96 -3.73 3.19
C ALA A 207 -17.75 -5.06 3.10
N PRO A 208 -18.91 -5.14 2.41
CA PRO A 208 -19.61 -6.41 2.21
C PRO A 208 -18.78 -7.50 1.50
N LEU A 209 -17.83 -7.14 0.64
CA LEU A 209 -16.97 -8.11 -0.06
C LEU A 209 -16.09 -8.91 0.90
N ILE A 210 -15.64 -8.28 1.97
CA ILE A 210 -14.72 -8.88 2.95
C ILE A 210 -15.44 -9.54 4.13
N LYS A 211 -16.74 -9.25 4.32
CA LYS A 211 -17.59 -9.90 5.32
C LYS A 211 -18.03 -11.32 4.94
N LYS A 212 -17.96 -11.67 3.65
CA LYS A 212 -18.31 -13.01 3.16
C LYS A 212 -17.41 -14.07 3.81
N ALA A 213 -17.98 -15.20 4.23
CA ALA A 213 -17.21 -16.28 4.88
C ALA A 213 -16.06 -16.84 4.02
N ARG A 214 -16.15 -16.68 2.70
CA ARG A 214 -15.12 -17.03 1.72
C ARG A 214 -14.72 -15.81 0.90
N ALA A 215 -14.46 -14.69 1.57
CA ALA A 215 -13.94 -13.50 0.91
C ALA A 215 -12.63 -13.81 0.15
N PRO A 216 -12.48 -13.37 -1.11
CA PRO A 216 -11.23 -13.50 -1.84
C PRO A 216 -10.10 -12.80 -1.10
N ARG A 217 -8.91 -13.41 -1.05
CA ARG A 217 -7.74 -12.82 -0.37
C ARG A 217 -7.38 -11.47 -0.96
N SER A 218 -7.39 -11.36 -2.29
CA SER A 218 -7.16 -10.12 -3.01
C SER A 218 -8.13 -9.02 -2.61
N ALA A 219 -9.42 -9.35 -2.38
CA ALA A 219 -10.42 -8.37 -1.95
C ALA A 219 -10.10 -7.82 -0.56
N ILE A 220 -9.74 -8.68 0.41
CA ILE A 220 -9.34 -8.26 1.75
C ILE A 220 -8.15 -7.30 1.68
N LEU A 221 -7.11 -7.67 0.92
CA LEU A 221 -5.90 -6.86 0.81
C LEU A 221 -6.13 -5.54 0.07
N ALA A 222 -6.96 -5.53 -0.98
CA ALA A 222 -7.28 -4.32 -1.73
C ALA A 222 -8.13 -3.34 -0.91
N VAL A 223 -9.17 -3.82 -0.24
CA VAL A 223 -10.06 -2.98 0.59
C VAL A 223 -9.32 -2.38 1.77
N THR A 224 -8.47 -3.15 2.44
CA THR A 224 -7.66 -2.65 3.58
C THR A 224 -6.59 -1.66 3.13
N SER A 225 -6.01 -1.84 1.93
CA SER A 225 -5.07 -0.86 1.35
C SER A 225 -5.77 0.45 0.98
N LEU A 226 -6.97 0.37 0.40
CA LEU A 226 -7.78 1.56 0.09
C LEU A 226 -8.16 2.32 1.36
N ALA A 227 -8.59 1.59 2.39
CA ALA A 227 -8.94 2.16 3.69
C ALA A 227 -7.74 2.84 4.36
N HIS A 228 -6.53 2.30 4.21
CA HIS A 228 -5.31 2.98 4.66
C HIS A 228 -5.08 4.32 3.95
N VAL A 229 -5.24 4.36 2.61
CA VAL A 229 -5.06 5.61 1.85
C VAL A 229 -6.06 6.67 2.33
N PHE A 230 -7.31 6.28 2.59
CA PHE A 230 -8.30 7.18 3.21
C PHE A 230 -7.86 7.66 4.58
N CYS A 231 -7.43 6.76 5.47
CA CYS A 231 -7.04 7.10 6.83
C CYS A 231 -5.81 8.01 6.89
N ARG A 232 -4.85 7.85 5.97
CA ARG A 232 -3.64 8.68 5.90
C ARG A 232 -3.97 10.17 5.73
N ASP A 233 -5.00 10.45 4.93
CA ASP A 233 -5.39 11.82 4.58
C ASP A 233 -6.55 12.34 5.48
N TYR A 234 -7.08 11.48 6.36
CA TYR A 234 -8.12 11.83 7.32
C TYR A 234 -7.55 12.59 8.53
N HIS A 235 -8.17 13.72 8.87
CA HIS A 235 -7.68 14.61 9.94
C HIS A 235 -8.15 14.25 11.36
N GLY A 236 -9.04 13.26 11.50
CA GLY A 236 -9.48 12.75 12.80
C GLY A 236 -8.83 11.42 13.17
N ASN A 237 -9.31 10.79 14.24
CA ASN A 237 -8.94 9.43 14.58
C ASN A 237 -9.63 8.45 13.62
N CYS A 238 -8.86 7.72 12.81
CA CYS A 238 -9.47 6.83 11.81
C CYS A 238 -10.21 5.64 12.45
N ASP A 239 -9.84 5.23 13.66
CA ASP A 239 -10.54 4.18 14.41
C ASP A 239 -11.98 4.59 14.79
N ASP A 240 -12.33 5.87 14.70
CA ASP A 240 -13.68 6.37 14.97
C ASP A 240 -14.61 6.39 13.74
N VAL A 241 -14.04 6.17 12.55
CA VAL A 241 -14.81 6.19 11.30
C VAL A 241 -15.66 4.91 11.18
N PRO A 242 -17.00 5.02 11.03
CA PRO A 242 -17.89 3.86 10.97
C PRO A 242 -17.49 2.80 9.93
N ALA A 243 -17.15 3.22 8.70
CA ALA A 243 -16.73 2.28 7.66
C ALA A 243 -15.42 1.55 8.00
N ILE A 244 -14.51 2.19 8.74
CA ILE A 244 -13.25 1.58 9.18
C ILE A 244 -13.49 0.59 10.30
N ARG A 245 -14.32 0.94 11.28
CA ARG A 245 -14.76 0.01 12.34
C ARG A 245 -15.42 -1.24 11.76
N GLU A 246 -16.22 -1.08 10.71
CA GLU A 246 -16.85 -2.19 10.00
C GLU A 246 -15.82 -3.13 9.34
N VAL A 247 -14.79 -2.56 8.71
CA VAL A 247 -13.67 -3.31 8.13
C VAL A 247 -12.88 -4.04 9.23
N GLN A 248 -12.55 -3.37 10.33
CA GLN A 248 -11.85 -3.94 11.48
C GLN A 248 -12.63 -5.10 12.08
N ALA A 249 -13.93 -4.92 12.32
CA ALA A 249 -14.80 -5.98 12.85
C ALA A 249 -14.85 -7.20 11.91
N ALA A 250 -14.89 -6.98 10.59
CA ALA A 250 -14.85 -8.07 9.61
C ALA A 250 -13.52 -8.85 9.66
N LEU A 251 -12.39 -8.15 9.82
CA LEU A 251 -11.07 -8.78 9.96
C LEU A 251 -10.95 -9.53 11.30
N THR A 252 -11.33 -8.91 12.43
CA THR A 252 -11.31 -9.53 13.76
C THR A 252 -12.13 -10.82 13.78
N LYS A 253 -13.30 -10.82 13.15
CA LYS A 253 -14.14 -12.02 13.01
C LYS A 253 -13.42 -13.17 12.29
N GLN A 254 -12.57 -12.88 11.30
CA GLN A 254 -11.79 -13.89 10.59
C GLN A 254 -10.60 -14.42 11.39
N LEU A 255 -10.11 -13.67 12.39
CA LEU A 255 -9.06 -14.16 13.30
C LEU A 255 -9.59 -15.25 14.23
N GLY A 256 -10.84 -15.12 14.70
CA GLY A 256 -11.41 -16.04 15.68
C GLY A 256 -10.67 -16.02 17.01
N PHE A 257 -10.94 -17.00 17.88
CA PHE A 257 -10.31 -17.06 19.20
C PHE A 257 -8.84 -17.50 19.09
N LYS A 258 -7.92 -16.63 19.55
CA LYS A 258 -6.45 -16.87 19.57
C LYS A 258 -5.86 -17.28 18.22
N CYS A 259 -6.48 -16.89 17.10
CA CYS A 259 -6.03 -17.30 15.77
C CYS A 259 -5.88 -18.82 15.57
N ARG A 260 -6.67 -19.62 16.27
CA ARG A 260 -6.69 -21.07 16.08
C ARG A 260 -7.18 -21.41 14.67
N ALA A 261 -6.47 -22.31 14.02
CA ALA A 261 -6.78 -22.77 12.68
C ALA A 261 -6.58 -24.28 12.59
N ASP A 262 -7.67 -25.01 12.38
CA ASP A 262 -7.67 -26.47 12.38
C ASP A 262 -7.13 -27.05 11.06
N ASP A 263 -7.18 -26.28 9.98
CA ASP A 263 -6.71 -26.69 8.66
C ASP A 263 -5.94 -25.58 7.91
N ALA A 264 -5.31 -25.95 6.79
CA ALA A 264 -4.53 -25.02 5.97
C ALA A 264 -5.36 -23.88 5.37
N THR A 265 -6.65 -24.10 5.12
CA THR A 265 -7.57 -23.08 4.57
C THR A 265 -7.91 -22.05 5.64
N ALA A 266 -8.28 -22.48 6.84
CA ALA A 266 -8.50 -21.64 8.01
C ALA A 266 -7.23 -20.84 8.35
N ARG A 267 -6.07 -21.49 8.36
CA ARG A 267 -4.77 -20.84 8.60
C ARG A 267 -4.51 -19.73 7.61
N ASN A 268 -4.76 -19.97 6.33
CA ASN A 268 -4.59 -18.96 5.30
C ASN A 268 -5.58 -17.79 5.43
N ARG A 269 -6.81 -18.03 5.90
CA ARG A 269 -7.78 -16.97 6.17
C ARG A 269 -7.31 -16.07 7.31
N VAL A 270 -6.88 -16.66 8.42
CA VAL A 270 -6.30 -15.94 9.56
C VAL A 270 -5.10 -15.09 9.12
N ILE A 271 -4.14 -15.68 8.38
CA ILE A 271 -2.97 -14.94 7.86
C ILE A 271 -3.41 -13.80 6.92
N THR A 272 -4.42 -14.02 6.08
CA THR A 272 -4.94 -12.97 5.18
C THR A 272 -5.56 -11.82 5.97
N ALA A 273 -6.31 -12.12 7.03
CA ALA A 273 -6.89 -11.10 7.90
C ALA A 273 -5.81 -10.30 8.66
N LEU A 274 -4.76 -10.97 9.17
CA LEU A 274 -3.61 -10.31 9.80
C LEU A 274 -2.84 -9.41 8.81
N LYS A 275 -2.63 -9.89 7.58
CA LYS A 275 -2.09 -9.05 6.49
C LYS A 275 -2.99 -7.87 6.16
N GLY A 276 -4.31 -8.06 6.22
CA GLY A 276 -5.32 -7.00 6.08
C GLY A 276 -5.16 -5.92 7.15
N PHE A 277 -5.03 -6.31 8.43
CA PHE A 277 -4.73 -5.35 9.51
C PHE A 277 -3.42 -4.61 9.27
N GLY A 278 -2.39 -5.32 8.82
CA GLY A 278 -1.12 -4.69 8.52
C GLY A 278 -1.11 -3.80 7.28
N ASN A 279 -2.03 -3.99 6.32
CA ASN A 279 -2.25 -3.05 5.22
C ASN A 279 -3.01 -1.81 5.71
N LEU A 280 -4.04 -2.01 6.54
CA LEU A 280 -4.85 -0.95 7.11
C LEU A 280 -4.01 -0.03 8.01
N GLY A 281 -3.25 -0.60 8.94
CA GLY A 281 -2.42 0.15 9.90
C GLY A 281 -3.19 0.76 11.07
N TYR A 282 -4.48 0.44 11.20
CA TYR A 282 -5.38 0.87 12.27
C TYR A 282 -6.12 -0.37 12.79
N TYR A 283 -6.15 -0.55 14.11
CA TYR A 283 -6.54 -1.84 14.70
C TYR A 283 -7.84 -1.78 15.49
N GLY A 284 -8.23 -0.61 16.01
CA GLY A 284 -9.32 -0.48 16.97
C GLY A 284 -9.22 -1.52 18.10
N GLU A 285 -10.35 -2.12 18.46
CA GLU A 285 -10.39 -3.20 19.47
C GLU A 285 -9.70 -4.51 19.02
N GLY A 286 -9.43 -4.66 17.72
CA GLY A 286 -8.78 -5.84 17.15
C GLY A 286 -7.34 -6.04 17.61
N ILE A 287 -6.68 -4.99 18.14
CA ILE A 287 -5.27 -5.06 18.58
C ILE A 287 -5.04 -6.15 19.63
N ASN A 288 -5.97 -6.33 20.57
CA ASN A 288 -5.85 -7.34 21.62
C ASN A 288 -5.82 -8.75 21.04
N THR A 289 -6.68 -9.03 20.05
CA THR A 289 -6.67 -10.33 19.36
C THR A 289 -5.37 -10.53 18.58
N ILE A 290 -4.85 -9.49 17.91
CA ILE A 290 -3.58 -9.56 17.19
C ILE A 290 -2.42 -9.89 18.16
N ILE A 291 -2.38 -9.25 19.33
CA ILE A 291 -1.40 -9.53 20.39
C ILE A 291 -1.51 -11.00 20.84
N GLU A 292 -2.72 -11.49 21.14
CA GLU A 292 -2.93 -12.90 21.51
C GLU A 292 -2.42 -13.87 20.44
N CYS A 293 -2.61 -13.54 19.17
CA CYS A 293 -2.14 -14.35 18.06
C CYS A 293 -0.61 -14.39 17.93
N ALA A 294 0.08 -13.31 18.31
CA ALA A 294 1.54 -13.25 18.31
C ALA A 294 2.16 -14.06 19.48
N ILE A 295 1.59 -13.93 20.68
CA ILE A 295 2.17 -14.52 21.90
C ILE A 295 1.76 -15.98 22.15
N SER A 296 0.65 -16.44 21.56
CA SER A 296 0.16 -17.80 21.78
C SER A 296 1.10 -18.84 21.15
N SER A 297 1.80 -19.61 21.98
CA SER A 297 2.66 -20.73 21.54
C SER A 297 1.89 -21.87 20.86
N ASN A 298 0.58 -21.96 21.08
CA ASN A 298 -0.29 -22.92 20.40
C ASN A 298 -0.63 -22.53 18.96
N SER A 299 -0.35 -21.27 18.58
CA SER A 299 -0.67 -20.78 17.23
C SER A 299 0.46 -21.17 16.27
N PRO A 300 0.14 -21.59 15.02
CA PRO A 300 1.16 -21.95 14.05
C PRO A 300 2.17 -20.82 13.83
N LEU A 301 3.45 -21.16 13.66
CA LEU A 301 4.53 -20.20 13.48
C LEU A 301 4.23 -19.11 12.40
N PRO A 302 3.71 -19.44 11.20
CA PRO A 302 3.36 -18.42 10.21
C PRO A 302 2.24 -17.45 10.63
N VAL A 303 1.33 -17.90 11.51
CA VAL A 303 0.27 -17.05 12.07
C VAL A 303 0.86 -16.06 13.06
N ARG A 304 1.75 -16.52 13.95
CA ARG A 304 2.44 -15.67 14.92
C ARG A 304 3.29 -14.59 14.22
N ILE A 305 4.05 -14.98 13.19
CA ILE A 305 4.83 -14.04 12.36
C ILE A 305 3.90 -13.01 11.68
N ALA A 306 2.81 -13.47 11.07
CA ALA A 306 1.86 -12.57 10.42
C ALA A 306 1.19 -11.60 11.42
N ALA A 307 1.00 -12.00 12.67
CA ALA A 307 0.45 -11.16 13.73
C ALA A 307 1.43 -10.07 14.17
N ILE A 308 2.72 -10.40 14.29
CA ILE A 308 3.79 -9.41 14.51
C ILE A 308 3.85 -8.42 13.33
N GLN A 309 3.82 -8.92 12.09
CA GLN A 309 3.85 -8.08 10.89
C GLN A 309 2.56 -7.28 10.65
N ALA A 310 1.47 -7.57 11.37
CA ALA A 310 0.25 -6.78 11.33
C ALA A 310 0.46 -5.38 11.93
N THR A 311 1.44 -5.20 12.80
CA THR A 311 1.71 -3.89 13.41
C THR A 311 2.71 -3.02 12.63
N ARG A 312 3.17 -3.45 11.46
CA ARG A 312 4.27 -2.79 10.73
C ARG A 312 4.05 -1.34 10.27
N ARG A 313 2.80 -0.86 10.23
CA ARG A 313 2.43 0.48 9.71
C ARG A 313 2.20 1.54 10.79
N SER A 314 2.25 1.15 12.06
CA SER A 314 2.11 2.08 13.17
C SER A 314 3.02 1.66 14.32
N CYS A 315 3.20 2.53 15.31
CA CYS A 315 4.04 2.19 16.46
C CYS A 315 3.39 1.20 17.43
N ALA A 316 2.07 0.96 17.33
CA ALA A 316 1.29 -0.01 18.11
C ALA A 316 1.77 -0.16 19.57
N PRO A 317 1.63 0.87 20.42
CA PRO A 317 2.21 0.90 21.78
C PRO A 317 1.76 -0.26 22.67
N GLU A 318 0.57 -0.82 22.45
CA GLU A 318 0.04 -1.98 23.16
C GLU A 318 0.81 -3.27 22.85
N MET A 319 1.32 -3.39 21.61
CA MET A 319 2.09 -4.54 21.15
C MET A 319 3.56 -4.43 21.57
N HIS A 320 4.11 -3.21 21.71
CA HIS A 320 5.53 -2.96 21.94
C HIS A 320 6.16 -3.77 23.11
N PRO A 321 5.57 -3.82 24.32
CA PRO A 321 6.14 -4.61 25.41
C PRO A 321 6.23 -6.11 25.08
N LYS A 322 5.27 -6.62 24.31
CA LYS A 322 5.23 -8.03 23.88
C LYS A 322 6.26 -8.34 22.82
N LEU A 323 6.55 -7.41 21.92
CA LEU A 323 7.64 -7.57 20.96
C LEU A 323 9.00 -7.63 21.65
N MET A 324 9.23 -6.76 22.65
CA MET A 324 10.46 -6.78 23.45
C MET A 324 10.65 -8.11 24.20
N GLU A 325 9.57 -8.65 24.77
CA GLU A 325 9.53 -9.97 25.43
C GLU A 325 9.87 -11.10 24.44
N LEU A 326 9.18 -11.17 23.31
CA LEU A 326 9.38 -12.20 22.28
C LEU A 326 10.79 -12.15 21.68
N MET A 327 11.31 -10.96 21.39
CA MET A 327 12.65 -10.75 20.84
C MET A 327 13.73 -11.25 21.81
N SER A 328 13.57 -10.99 23.11
CA SER A 328 14.58 -11.28 24.13
C SER A 328 14.56 -12.72 24.65
N ASN A 329 13.50 -13.48 24.36
CA ASN A 329 13.33 -14.84 24.86
C ASN A 329 14.10 -15.86 23.99
N PRO A 330 15.16 -16.53 24.50
CA PRO A 330 15.94 -17.50 23.72
C PRO A 330 15.18 -18.80 23.39
N SER A 331 14.08 -19.08 24.10
CA SER A 331 13.23 -20.25 23.84
C SER A 331 12.30 -20.06 22.63
N GLU A 332 12.14 -18.82 22.14
CA GLU A 332 11.32 -18.53 20.96
C GLU A 332 12.02 -18.88 19.65
N ASP A 333 11.23 -19.19 18.62
CA ASP A 333 11.78 -19.46 17.30
C ASP A 333 12.50 -18.23 16.73
N VAL A 334 13.62 -18.46 16.05
CA VAL A 334 14.45 -17.44 15.41
C VAL A 334 13.63 -16.48 14.54
N GLU A 335 12.67 -17.00 13.77
CA GLU A 335 11.80 -16.18 12.92
C GLU A 335 10.94 -15.22 13.75
N ILE A 336 10.45 -15.65 14.92
CA ILE A 336 9.67 -14.81 15.84
C ILE A 336 10.54 -13.74 16.47
N ARG A 337 11.75 -14.11 16.92
CA ARG A 337 12.68 -13.17 17.55
C ARG A 337 13.09 -12.06 16.58
N ILE A 338 13.43 -12.42 15.33
CA ILE A 338 13.80 -11.48 14.27
C ILE A 338 12.61 -10.63 13.83
N ALA A 339 11.43 -11.22 13.62
CA ALA A 339 10.22 -10.46 13.27
C ALA A 339 9.85 -9.45 14.37
N SER A 340 10.00 -9.84 15.64
CA SER A 340 9.73 -8.96 16.79
C SER A 340 10.73 -7.81 16.86
N TYR A 341 12.01 -8.08 16.62
CA TYR A 341 13.05 -7.06 16.50
C TYR A 341 12.72 -6.03 15.41
N LEU A 342 12.41 -6.49 14.19
CA LEU A 342 12.03 -5.59 13.08
C LEU A 342 10.80 -4.76 13.43
N ALA A 343 9.81 -5.36 14.12
CA ALA A 343 8.61 -4.65 14.55
C ALA A 343 8.90 -3.55 15.58
N VAL A 344 9.81 -3.79 16.54
CA VAL A 344 10.31 -2.76 17.48
C VAL A 344 11.03 -1.63 16.75
N MET A 345 11.84 -1.99 15.74
CA MET A 345 12.62 -1.02 14.96
C MET A 345 11.79 -0.13 14.03
N ASN A 346 10.47 -0.33 13.92
CA ASN A 346 9.59 0.60 13.20
C ASN A 346 9.45 1.96 13.92
N CYS A 347 9.41 1.95 15.26
CA CYS A 347 9.30 3.16 16.08
C CYS A 347 10.19 3.05 17.35
N PRO A 348 11.51 2.90 17.20
CA PRO A 348 12.37 2.67 18.34
C PRO A 348 12.56 3.94 19.16
N THR A 349 12.68 3.77 20.46
CA THR A 349 13.18 4.80 21.39
C THR A 349 14.65 4.54 21.72
N MET A 350 15.35 5.54 22.26
CA MET A 350 16.74 5.35 22.70
C MET A 350 16.86 4.26 23.78
N GLN A 351 15.83 4.08 24.61
CA GLN A 351 15.78 3.01 25.61
C GLN A 351 15.73 1.63 24.94
N ASP A 352 14.88 1.46 23.92
CA ASP A 352 14.78 0.20 23.17
C ASP A 352 16.13 -0.16 22.54
N ILE A 353 16.82 0.83 21.96
CA ILE A 353 18.13 0.60 21.35
C ILE A 353 19.18 0.16 22.39
N MET A 354 19.17 0.77 23.58
CA MET A 354 20.07 0.37 24.68
C MET A 354 19.76 -1.03 25.19
N ASP A 355 18.50 -1.43 25.24
CA ASP A 355 18.11 -2.77 25.70
C ASP A 355 18.40 -3.84 24.63
N ILE A 356 18.21 -3.52 23.34
CA ILE A 356 18.67 -4.36 22.22
C ILE A 356 20.18 -4.57 22.31
N LYS A 357 20.96 -3.52 22.57
CA LYS A 357 22.41 -3.64 22.76
C LYS A 357 22.77 -4.59 23.90
N LYS A 358 22.17 -4.43 25.08
CA LYS A 358 22.41 -5.32 26.24
C LYS A 358 22.01 -6.76 25.95
N MET A 359 20.93 -6.96 25.19
CA MET A 359 20.49 -8.29 24.76
C MET A 359 21.53 -8.94 23.84
N LEU A 360 22.04 -8.20 22.85
CA LEU A 360 23.10 -8.68 21.94
C LEU A 360 24.39 -9.09 22.64
N GLU A 361 24.80 -8.38 23.70
CA GLU A 361 25.99 -8.73 24.47
C GLU A 361 25.90 -10.16 25.04
N LYS A 362 24.68 -10.60 25.40
CA LYS A 362 24.37 -11.92 25.96
C LYS A 362 23.86 -12.94 24.93
N GLU A 363 23.63 -12.53 23.69
CA GLU A 363 23.10 -13.42 22.66
C GLU A 363 24.10 -14.52 22.29
N GLU A 364 23.59 -15.75 22.20
CA GLU A 364 24.34 -16.96 21.87
C GLU A 364 23.90 -17.56 20.52
N ILE A 365 22.65 -17.33 20.10
CA ILE A 365 22.13 -17.80 18.83
C ILE A 365 22.65 -16.90 17.71
N ASN A 366 23.64 -17.39 16.97
CA ASN A 366 24.29 -16.65 15.88
C ASN A 366 23.28 -16.04 14.89
N GLN A 367 22.20 -16.75 14.57
CA GLN A 367 21.19 -16.29 13.61
C GLN A 367 20.46 -15.01 14.08
N VAL A 368 20.16 -14.88 15.37
CA VAL A 368 19.54 -13.64 15.88
C VAL A 368 20.58 -12.54 15.99
N GLY A 369 21.74 -12.86 16.55
CA GLY A 369 22.82 -11.90 16.77
C GLY A 369 23.37 -11.28 15.48
N SER A 370 23.67 -12.10 14.46
CA SER A 370 24.17 -11.65 13.15
C SER A 370 23.16 -10.79 12.40
N PHE A 371 21.86 -11.12 12.45
CA PHE A 371 20.82 -10.33 11.82
C PHE A 371 20.70 -8.94 12.44
N ILE A 372 20.54 -8.88 13.76
CA ILE A 372 20.39 -7.61 14.47
C ILE A 372 21.68 -6.77 14.33
N TRP A 373 22.86 -7.39 14.46
CA TRP A 373 24.13 -6.70 14.30
C TRP A 373 24.28 -6.07 12.91
N SER A 374 24.00 -6.84 11.85
CA SER A 374 24.09 -6.34 10.47
C SER A 374 23.07 -5.23 10.20
N HIS A 375 21.82 -5.36 10.67
CA HIS A 375 20.81 -4.33 10.54
C HIS A 375 21.19 -3.03 11.26
N LEU A 376 21.65 -3.09 12.51
CA LEU A 376 22.12 -1.91 13.24
C LEU A 376 23.33 -1.25 12.55
N LYS A 377 24.24 -2.03 11.97
CA LYS A 377 25.38 -1.51 11.23
C LYS A 377 24.95 -0.82 9.94
N ASN A 378 24.01 -1.39 9.20
CA ASN A 378 23.45 -0.78 7.99
C ASN A 378 22.70 0.51 8.32
N LEU A 379 21.87 0.52 9.37
CA LEU A 379 21.17 1.72 9.84
C LEU A 379 22.10 2.86 10.27
N GLN A 380 23.29 2.57 10.79
CA GLN A 380 24.28 3.61 11.10
C GLN A 380 24.84 4.28 9.83
N ASN A 381 24.92 3.53 8.73
CA ASN A 381 25.50 3.96 7.46
C ASN A 381 24.47 4.36 6.41
N THR A 382 23.17 4.16 6.66
CA THR A 382 22.11 4.39 5.67
C THR A 382 22.05 5.84 5.20
N GLU A 383 21.91 6.01 3.88
CA GLU A 383 21.61 7.29 3.23
C GLU A 383 20.12 7.45 2.91
N SER A 384 19.29 6.49 3.31
CA SER A 384 17.84 6.54 3.07
C SER A 384 17.20 7.69 3.85
N PRO A 385 16.49 8.63 3.18
CA PRO A 385 15.76 9.72 3.84
C PRO A 385 14.74 9.22 4.88
N THR A 386 14.09 8.08 4.60
CA THR A 386 13.07 7.50 5.49
C THR A 386 13.63 6.96 6.80
N LYS A 387 14.91 6.60 6.83
CA LYS A 387 15.57 5.96 7.97
C LYS A 387 16.41 6.91 8.82
N MET A 388 16.49 8.20 8.46
CA MET A 388 17.35 9.18 9.15
C MET A 388 17.03 9.34 10.64
N ALA A 389 15.74 9.28 11.02
CA ALA A 389 15.34 9.35 12.42
C ALA A 389 15.93 8.18 13.22
N VAL A 390 15.83 6.96 12.69
CA VAL A 390 16.38 5.76 13.32
C VAL A 390 17.92 5.79 13.30
N ARG A 391 18.53 6.22 12.18
CA ARG A 391 19.98 6.42 12.08
C ARG A 391 20.51 7.30 13.20
N SER A 392 19.83 8.41 13.51
CA SER A 392 20.26 9.31 14.59
C SER A 392 20.23 8.66 15.98
N LEU A 393 19.31 7.72 16.23
CA LEU A 393 19.26 6.95 17.47
C LEU A 393 20.36 5.91 17.57
N VAL A 394 20.73 5.26 16.46
CA VAL A 394 21.75 4.20 16.45
C VAL A 394 23.17 4.71 16.22
N SER A 395 23.33 5.96 15.78
CA SER A 395 24.62 6.58 15.50
C SER A 395 25.50 6.62 16.75
N GLY A 396 26.71 6.08 16.66
CA GLY A 396 27.67 6.05 17.77
C GLY A 396 27.50 4.86 18.72
N ILE A 397 26.57 3.94 18.43
CA ILE A 397 26.42 2.73 19.23
C ILE A 397 27.40 1.66 18.74
N TYR A 398 28.37 1.36 19.60
CA TYR A 398 29.25 0.22 19.40
C TYR A 398 28.52 -1.09 19.68
N VAL A 399 28.48 -1.97 18.68
CA VAL A 399 27.94 -3.33 18.78
C VAL A 399 29.07 -4.33 18.55
N PRO A 400 29.45 -5.15 19.54
CA PRO A 400 30.54 -6.11 19.40
C PRO A 400 30.33 -7.08 18.23
N GLY A 401 31.27 -7.14 17.30
CA GLY A 401 31.23 -8.03 16.13
C GLY A 401 31.66 -9.46 16.45
N LYS A 402 30.92 -10.14 17.35
CA LYS A 402 31.21 -11.54 17.74
C LYS A 402 30.48 -12.61 16.90
N PHE A 403 29.58 -12.18 16.01
CA PHE A 403 28.73 -13.08 15.22
C PHE A 403 29.32 -13.37 13.84
N ASP A 404 29.08 -14.57 13.32
CA ASP A 404 29.48 -14.97 11.98
C ASP A 404 28.65 -14.20 10.94
N SER A 405 29.34 -13.48 10.06
CA SER A 405 28.77 -12.64 9.02
C SER A 405 28.83 -13.25 7.62
N ASP A 406 28.89 -14.57 7.47
CA ASP A 406 28.73 -15.21 6.16
C ASP A 406 27.25 -15.27 5.75
N ALA A 407 26.88 -14.46 4.75
CA ALA A 407 25.50 -14.32 4.27
C ALA A 407 24.91 -15.62 3.68
N ARG A 408 25.73 -16.64 3.43
CA ARG A 408 25.29 -17.94 2.89
C ARG A 408 24.79 -18.90 3.97
N LYS A 409 25.00 -18.60 5.25
CA LYS A 409 24.67 -19.48 6.38
C LYS A 409 24.17 -18.75 7.64
N SER A 410 24.37 -17.44 7.70
CA SER A 410 23.92 -16.59 8.80
C SER A 410 22.81 -15.65 8.33
N SER A 411 21.82 -15.42 9.18
CA SER A 411 20.79 -14.42 8.96
C SER A 411 21.41 -13.02 8.91
N GLN A 412 21.01 -12.22 7.92
CA GLN A 412 21.54 -10.88 7.74
C GLN A 412 20.50 -9.92 7.18
N ASN A 413 20.65 -8.66 7.58
CA ASN A 413 20.13 -7.54 6.82
C ASN A 413 21.26 -7.01 5.92
N ILE A 414 20.94 -6.77 4.66
CA ILE A 414 21.84 -6.20 3.66
C ILE A 414 21.15 -4.96 3.11
N GLU A 415 21.79 -3.81 3.20
CA GLU A 415 21.26 -2.56 2.65
C GLU A 415 22.29 -1.91 1.75
N TRP A 416 21.83 -1.44 0.60
CA TRP A 416 22.49 -0.45 -0.22
C TRP A 416 21.59 0.78 -0.29
N SER A 417 22.13 1.95 0.06
CA SER A 417 21.42 3.22 -0.08
C SER A 417 22.37 4.29 -0.61
N GLU A 418 21.86 5.12 -1.52
CA GLU A 418 22.59 6.26 -2.08
C GLU A 418 21.59 7.40 -2.33
N LEU A 419 21.94 8.62 -1.94
CA LEU A 419 21.12 9.81 -2.17
C LEU A 419 21.95 10.94 -2.77
N SER A 420 21.59 11.37 -3.98
CA SER A 420 22.16 12.58 -4.57
C SER A 420 21.43 13.82 -4.07
N GLU A 421 22.02 14.54 -3.12
CA GLU A 421 21.43 15.78 -2.58
C GLU A 421 21.19 16.84 -3.67
N LYS A 422 22.10 16.95 -4.64
CA LYS A 422 22.00 17.93 -5.75
C LYS A 422 20.75 17.73 -6.61
N TYR A 423 20.40 16.49 -6.90
CA TYR A 423 19.26 16.15 -7.74
C TYR A 423 18.04 15.73 -6.93
N ASN A 424 18.22 15.50 -5.62
CA ASN A 424 17.21 14.97 -4.70
C ASN A 424 16.57 13.67 -5.26
N VAL A 425 17.46 12.82 -5.77
CA VAL A 425 17.15 11.49 -6.30
C VAL A 425 18.02 10.49 -5.56
N GLY A 426 17.42 9.43 -5.07
CA GLY A 426 18.11 8.37 -4.36
C GLY A 426 17.45 7.01 -4.57
N GLY A 427 18.15 5.99 -4.11
CA GLY A 427 17.65 4.62 -4.12
C GLY A 427 18.08 3.91 -2.85
N THR A 428 17.20 3.07 -2.33
CA THR A 428 17.46 2.15 -1.23
C THR A 428 17.03 0.76 -1.64
N ALA A 429 17.97 -0.19 -1.66
CA ALA A 429 17.72 -1.61 -1.83
C ALA A 429 18.06 -2.33 -0.52
N GLU A 430 17.09 -3.03 0.04
CA GLU A 430 17.23 -3.74 1.30
C GLU A 430 16.83 -5.20 1.14
N ALA A 431 17.61 -6.10 1.73
CA ALA A 431 17.36 -7.53 1.76
C ALA A 431 17.46 -8.06 3.20
N ASN A 432 16.42 -8.75 3.65
CA ASN A 432 16.42 -9.51 4.89
C ASN A 432 16.50 -10.99 4.55
N VAL A 433 17.54 -11.67 5.03
CA VAL A 433 17.74 -13.11 4.87
C VAL A 433 17.70 -13.74 6.26
N VAL A 434 16.77 -14.65 6.49
CA VAL A 434 16.58 -15.30 7.79
C VAL A 434 16.84 -16.78 7.68
N TYR A 435 17.89 -17.26 8.35
CA TYR A 435 18.23 -18.67 8.52
C TYR A 435 17.73 -19.21 9.85
N SER A 436 17.53 -20.52 9.89
CA SER A 436 17.28 -21.27 11.13
C SER A 436 18.47 -22.19 11.40
N PRO A 437 18.88 -22.41 12.66
CA PRO A 437 19.88 -23.42 13.01
C PRO A 437 19.52 -24.84 12.55
N LYS A 438 18.24 -25.08 12.21
CA LYS A 438 17.69 -26.37 11.80
C LYS A 438 17.75 -26.61 10.28
N SER A 439 18.24 -25.64 9.49
CA SER A 439 18.17 -25.68 8.02
C SER A 439 19.38 -25.00 7.40
N PHE A 440 19.88 -25.53 6.28
CA PHE A 440 20.94 -24.89 5.49
C PHE A 440 20.39 -23.93 4.43
N ILE A 441 19.07 -23.84 4.30
CA ILE A 441 18.36 -22.93 3.38
C ILE A 441 17.74 -21.81 4.23
N PRO A 442 17.72 -20.56 3.74
CA PRO A 442 16.96 -19.51 4.39
C PRO A 442 15.50 -19.92 4.61
N ARG A 443 14.99 -19.68 5.82
CA ARG A 443 13.57 -19.75 6.12
C ARG A 443 12.80 -18.66 5.39
N SER A 444 13.33 -17.44 5.38
CA SER A 444 12.73 -16.34 4.61
C SER A 444 13.76 -15.45 3.94
N ILE A 445 13.35 -14.86 2.82
CA ILE A 445 14.06 -13.81 2.10
C ILE A 445 13.03 -12.73 1.77
N ASP A 446 13.29 -11.50 2.20
CA ASP A 446 12.47 -10.34 1.89
C ASP A 446 13.34 -9.27 1.23
N LEU A 447 12.89 -8.74 0.09
CA LEU A 447 13.57 -7.71 -0.69
C LEU A 447 12.66 -6.49 -0.77
N ASN A 448 13.20 -5.32 -0.46
CA ASN A 448 12.51 -4.04 -0.52
C ASN A 448 13.32 -3.08 -1.40
N LEU A 449 12.65 -2.47 -2.37
CA LEU A 449 13.23 -1.44 -3.22
C LEU A 449 12.43 -0.16 -3.10
N THR A 450 13.09 0.87 -2.60
CA THR A 450 12.53 2.20 -2.41
C THR A 450 13.33 3.19 -3.25
N VAL A 451 12.63 4.06 -3.95
CA VAL A 451 13.21 5.12 -4.77
C VAL A 451 12.79 6.46 -4.19
N ASP A 452 13.76 7.32 -3.95
CA ASP A 452 13.56 8.65 -3.43
C ASP A 452 13.57 9.63 -4.60
N LEU A 453 12.44 10.29 -4.85
CA LEU A 453 12.27 11.28 -5.90
C LEU A 453 11.62 12.52 -5.32
N PHE A 454 12.29 13.66 -5.45
CA PHE A 454 11.70 14.96 -5.11
C PHE A 454 11.16 15.00 -3.67
N SER A 455 11.95 14.47 -2.73
CA SER A 455 11.62 14.36 -1.30
C SER A 455 10.40 13.50 -0.96
N HIS A 456 10.00 12.64 -1.89
CA HIS A 456 9.04 11.58 -1.64
C HIS A 456 9.74 10.24 -1.81
N SER A 457 9.53 9.36 -0.84
CA SER A 457 10.04 7.99 -0.89
C SER A 457 8.93 7.08 -1.38
N ILE A 458 9.15 6.45 -2.53
CA ILE A 458 8.19 5.57 -3.17
C ILE A 458 8.75 4.15 -3.08
N ASN A 459 8.06 3.29 -2.34
CA ASN A 459 8.33 1.86 -2.42
C ASN A 459 7.85 1.36 -3.79
N ILE A 460 8.79 0.99 -4.66
CA ILE A 460 8.47 0.56 -6.02
C ILE A 460 8.18 -0.93 -6.09
N PHE A 461 8.78 -1.71 -5.18
CA PHE A 461 8.54 -3.14 -5.10
C PHE A 461 9.00 -3.71 -3.75
N GLU A 462 8.24 -4.67 -3.24
CA GLU A 462 8.59 -5.50 -2.10
C GLU A 462 8.23 -6.96 -2.44
N VAL A 463 9.19 -7.88 -2.31
CA VAL A 463 8.95 -9.33 -2.50
C VAL A 463 9.50 -10.11 -1.34
N GLY A 464 8.67 -10.98 -0.80
CA GLY A 464 9.03 -11.88 0.29
C GLY A 464 8.71 -13.33 -0.08
N GLY A 465 9.60 -14.24 0.30
CA GLY A 465 9.41 -15.67 0.18
C GLY A 465 9.76 -16.36 1.49
N ARG A 466 8.90 -17.28 1.94
CA ARG A 466 9.18 -18.17 3.08
C ARG A 466 9.14 -19.62 2.63
N ALA A 467 10.15 -20.40 3.01
CA ALA A 467 10.26 -21.82 2.72
C ALA A 467 10.55 -22.62 3.99
N GLU A 468 9.89 -23.76 4.14
CA GLU A 468 10.07 -24.66 5.27
C GLU A 468 9.87 -26.11 4.80
N GLY A 469 10.76 -27.01 5.24
CA GLY A 469 10.66 -28.44 4.93
C GLY A 469 11.17 -28.86 3.56
N TYR A 470 11.95 -28.01 2.87
CA TYR A 470 12.52 -28.32 1.55
C TYR A 470 13.97 -28.81 1.59
N ASP A 471 14.55 -28.93 2.80
CA ASP A 471 15.92 -29.35 3.05
C ASP A 471 16.28 -30.66 2.33
N HIS A 472 15.51 -31.73 2.57
CA HIS A 472 15.75 -33.04 1.96
C HIS A 472 15.60 -33.06 0.44
N MET A 473 14.66 -32.25 -0.10
CA MET A 473 14.49 -32.13 -1.55
C MET A 473 15.73 -31.49 -2.19
N LEU A 474 16.26 -30.43 -1.58
CA LEU A 474 17.43 -29.72 -2.09
C LEU A 474 18.74 -30.48 -1.84
N GLU A 475 18.86 -31.19 -0.71
CA GLU A 475 19.95 -32.15 -0.48
C GLU A 475 20.02 -33.18 -1.61
N SER A 476 18.87 -33.74 -2.02
CA SER A 476 18.84 -34.71 -3.12
C SER A 476 19.23 -34.11 -4.48
N LEU A 477 19.01 -32.81 -4.68
CA LEU A 477 19.37 -32.13 -5.93
C LEU A 477 20.85 -31.71 -5.97
N LEU A 478 21.41 -31.38 -4.80
CA LEU A 478 22.80 -30.90 -4.64
C LEU A 478 23.78 -32.03 -4.31
N ALA A 479 23.29 -33.24 -4.00
CA ALA A 479 24.13 -34.39 -3.72
C ALA A 479 25.00 -34.77 -4.95
N PRO A 480 26.30 -35.04 -4.76
CA PRO A 480 27.16 -35.52 -5.84
C PRO A 480 26.58 -36.78 -6.50
N LYS A 481 26.71 -36.89 -7.83
CA LYS A 481 26.16 -38.00 -8.64
C LYS A 481 26.54 -39.41 -8.16
N SER A 482 27.61 -39.55 -7.36
CA SER A 482 28.01 -40.81 -6.74
C SER A 482 27.02 -41.34 -5.69
N HIS A 483 26.21 -40.47 -5.08
CA HIS A 483 25.22 -40.82 -4.04
C HIS A 483 23.79 -40.97 -4.57
N LEU A 484 23.53 -40.64 -5.84
CA LEU A 484 22.19 -40.69 -6.46
C LEU A 484 21.76 -42.07 -6.96
N LYS A 485 22.49 -43.14 -6.61
CA LYS A 485 22.08 -44.51 -6.92
C LYS A 485 21.11 -45.05 -5.86
N ARG A 486 19.88 -44.51 -5.80
CA ARG A 486 18.63 -45.16 -5.32
C ARG A 486 17.54 -44.13 -5.00
N THR A 487 17.00 -43.40 -5.99
CA THR A 487 15.69 -42.75 -5.82
C THR A 487 14.94 -42.66 -7.15
N ASN A 488 14.05 -43.61 -7.41
CA ASN A 488 13.13 -43.59 -8.55
C ASN A 488 12.13 -42.39 -8.52
N GLU A 489 12.09 -41.63 -7.41
CA GLU A 489 11.20 -40.47 -7.25
C GLU A 489 11.71 -39.20 -7.96
N VAL A 490 13.02 -39.00 -8.06
CA VAL A 490 13.62 -37.77 -8.63
C VAL A 490 13.35 -37.67 -10.13
N ASP A 491 13.42 -38.80 -10.85
CA ASP A 491 13.06 -38.87 -12.27
C ASP A 491 11.57 -38.59 -12.50
N SER A 492 10.70 -38.93 -11.54
CA SER A 492 9.27 -38.67 -11.66
C SER A 492 8.92 -37.19 -11.55
N PHE A 493 9.66 -36.42 -10.74
CA PHE A 493 9.46 -34.99 -10.58
C PHE A 493 9.93 -34.22 -11.81
N TRP A 494 11.12 -34.50 -12.34
CA TRP A 494 11.63 -33.82 -13.54
C TRP A 494 10.78 -34.12 -14.77
N ASN A 495 10.25 -35.34 -14.90
CA ASN A 495 9.27 -35.65 -15.94
C ASN A 495 7.94 -34.90 -15.73
N ARG A 496 7.48 -34.70 -14.49
CA ARG A 496 6.26 -33.89 -14.22
C ARG A 496 6.50 -32.40 -14.44
N PHE A 497 7.66 -31.88 -14.04
CA PHE A 497 8.02 -30.47 -14.17
C PHE A 497 8.30 -30.10 -15.65
N SER A 498 8.99 -30.96 -16.40
CA SER A 498 9.20 -30.75 -17.84
C SER A 498 7.89 -30.88 -18.62
N ASN A 499 7.00 -31.81 -18.26
CA ASN A 499 5.67 -31.91 -18.86
C ASN A 499 4.77 -30.70 -18.52
N SER A 500 4.92 -30.12 -17.33
CA SER A 500 4.23 -28.88 -16.94
C SER A 500 4.73 -27.67 -17.73
N LEU A 501 6.05 -27.55 -17.92
CA LEU A 501 6.66 -26.48 -18.73
C LEU A 501 6.39 -26.65 -20.23
N GLY A 502 6.29 -27.88 -20.72
CA GLY A 502 5.95 -28.20 -22.11
C GLY A 502 4.49 -27.87 -22.46
N ARG A 503 3.57 -28.02 -21.50
CA ARG A 503 2.16 -27.62 -21.67
C ARG A 503 1.97 -26.11 -21.64
N SER A 504 2.80 -25.36 -20.91
CA SER A 504 2.78 -23.89 -20.92
C SER A 504 3.32 -23.25 -22.20
N ARG A 505 4.02 -24.01 -23.06
CA ARG A 505 4.49 -23.53 -24.38
C ARG A 505 3.52 -23.85 -25.54
N ARG A 506 2.41 -24.54 -25.25
CA ARG A 506 1.28 -24.75 -26.17
C ARG A 506 -0.02 -24.36 -25.47
N ALA A 507 -0.14 -23.08 -25.15
CA ALA A 507 -1.40 -22.42 -24.83
C ALA A 507 -1.28 -20.98 -25.33
#